data_AF-A0A537XQG8-F1
#
_entry.id   AF-A0A537XQG8-F1
#
_cell.length_a   1.000
_cell.length_b   1.000
_cell.length_c   1.000
_cell.angle_alpha   90.00
_cell.angle_beta   90.00
_cell.angle_gamma   90.00
#
_symmetry.space_group_name_H-M   'P 1'
#
loop_
_entity.id
_entity.type
_entity.pdbx_description
1 polymer ?
#
loop_
_entity_poly.entity_id
_entity_poly.type
_entity_poly.pdbx_seq_one_letter_code
_entity_poly.pdbx_strand_id
1 'polypeptide(L)'
;MGKRTLLVVGWSIAMLAAACTNAGGENASGTPMPPTPTAPSPSPTGQPSASPSPTLKDGRHFGYIQSARLMSQPQVIRFDLAYLLTGDEANQAAADRGVETPVPNDYFIVNDNPKLRRLSVAPDLRILLLDWTNCCDTTFRADPQLFQESFDQKTYPPGNYKGKFSGYWLTVKGGAVTKVEEQYFP
;
A
#
# COMPACT_ATOMS: atom_id res chain seq x y z
N MET A 1 43.82 -7.91 22.99
CA MET A 1 43.87 -9.09 22.09
C MET A 1 42.47 -9.33 21.52
N GLY A 2 42.14 -9.48 20.23
CA GLY A 2 42.80 -9.34 18.92
C GLY A 2 41.72 -8.97 17.88
N LYS A 3 41.94 -7.92 17.06
CA LYS A 3 42.15 -7.88 15.58
C LYS A 3 41.07 -8.57 14.71
N ARG A 4 40.21 -7.76 14.04
CA ARG A 4 40.19 -7.35 12.60
C ARG A 4 39.57 -8.43 11.68
N THR A 5 38.61 -8.12 10.79
CA THR A 5 38.89 -7.54 9.46
C THR A 5 37.60 -7.08 8.76
N LEU A 6 37.61 -5.84 8.24
CA LEU A 6 36.69 -5.29 7.23
C LEU A 6 37.22 -5.62 5.82
N LEU A 7 36.32 -5.85 4.87
CA LEU A 7 36.66 -5.90 3.44
C LEU A 7 35.73 -4.95 2.67
N VAL A 8 36.33 -3.87 2.18
CA VAL A 8 35.80 -2.93 1.19
C VAL A 8 36.41 -3.34 -0.15
N VAL A 9 35.59 -3.49 -1.19
CA VAL A 9 36.08 -3.60 -2.58
C VAL A 9 35.41 -2.49 -3.37
N GLY A 10 36.20 -1.46 -3.69
CA GLY A 10 35.94 -0.54 -4.79
C GLY A 10 36.77 -0.96 -5.99
N TRP A 11 36.32 -0.63 -7.20
CA TRP A 11 37.14 -0.73 -8.41
C TRP A 11 36.89 0.47 -9.33
N SER A 12 37.99 0.92 -9.93
CA SER A 12 38.22 2.23 -10.54
C SER A 12 37.91 2.30 -12.04
N ILE A 13 37.91 3.55 -12.51
CA ILE A 13 37.74 4.09 -13.86
C ILE A 13 38.87 3.68 -14.83
N ALA A 14 38.57 3.53 -16.12
CA ALA A 14 39.53 3.78 -17.20
C ALA A 14 38.84 4.45 -18.41
N MET A 15 39.29 5.65 -18.77
CA MET A 15 39.06 6.30 -20.07
C MET A 15 40.09 5.80 -21.08
N LEU A 16 39.71 5.68 -22.36
CA LEU A 16 40.66 5.66 -23.47
C LEU A 16 40.09 6.49 -24.64
N ALA A 17 40.83 7.52 -25.03
CA ALA A 17 40.64 8.28 -26.26
C ALA A 17 41.66 7.81 -27.30
N ALA A 18 41.25 7.73 -28.57
CA ALA A 18 42.16 7.62 -29.70
C ALA A 18 41.60 8.46 -30.86
N ALA A 19 42.44 9.37 -31.36
CA ALA A 19 42.18 10.21 -32.52
C ALA A 19 43.22 9.92 -33.61
N CYS A 20 42.87 10.35 -34.83
CA CYS A 20 43.70 10.64 -36.02
C CYS A 20 43.70 9.64 -37.19
N THR A 21 43.06 10.11 -38.27
CA THR A 21 43.61 10.31 -39.63
C THR A 21 43.71 9.11 -40.58
N ASN A 22 43.01 9.24 -41.71
CA ASN A 22 43.61 9.09 -43.04
C ASN A 22 42.91 9.97 -44.08
N ALA A 23 43.72 10.44 -45.02
CA ALA A 23 43.43 11.43 -46.05
C ALA A 23 43.22 10.78 -47.42
N GLY A 24 42.52 11.50 -48.31
CA GLY A 24 42.87 11.58 -49.73
C GLY A 24 42.04 10.78 -50.75
N GLY A 25 41.43 11.54 -51.68
CA GLY A 25 41.15 11.16 -53.09
C GLY A 25 39.95 10.23 -53.32
N GLU A 26 39.17 10.29 -54.39
CA GLU A 26 39.18 11.04 -55.65
C GLU A 26 37.77 10.95 -56.27
N ASN A 27 37.55 11.82 -57.24
CA ASN A 27 36.31 12.12 -57.94
C ASN A 27 35.75 10.93 -58.73
N ALA A 28 34.46 10.60 -58.58
CA ALA A 28 33.71 9.79 -59.55
C ALA A 28 32.23 10.19 -59.56
N SER A 29 31.80 10.75 -60.69
CA SER A 29 30.40 11.03 -61.00
C SER A 29 29.57 9.74 -60.96
N GLY A 30 28.55 9.73 -60.11
CA GLY A 30 27.51 8.71 -60.06
C GLY A 30 26.17 9.39 -59.77
N THR A 31 25.23 9.18 -60.68
CA THR A 31 23.83 9.64 -60.74
C THR A 31 23.09 9.60 -59.39
N PRO A 32 22.22 10.58 -59.04
CA PRO A 32 21.44 10.53 -57.80
C PRO A 32 20.34 9.47 -57.90
N MET A 33 20.38 8.48 -57.00
CA MET A 33 19.31 7.52 -56.78
C MET A 33 18.26 8.14 -55.84
N PRO A 34 16.95 7.99 -56.08
CA PRO A 34 15.91 8.59 -55.24
C PRO A 34 15.95 8.01 -53.81
N PRO A 35 15.59 8.81 -52.78
CA PRO A 35 15.58 8.33 -51.40
C PRO A 35 14.54 7.21 -51.22
N THR A 36 14.98 6.09 -50.66
CA THR A 36 14.11 5.03 -50.13
C THR A 36 13.22 5.61 -49.03
N PRO A 37 11.88 5.42 -49.07
CA PRO A 37 11.03 5.86 -47.97
C PRO A 37 11.34 5.02 -46.72
N THR A 38 11.84 5.69 -45.67
CA THR A 38 11.95 5.12 -44.33
C THR A 38 10.55 4.78 -43.83
N ALA A 39 10.28 3.48 -43.63
CA ALA A 39 9.04 3.03 -43.00
C ALA A 39 8.94 3.61 -41.58
N PRO A 40 7.75 4.11 -41.15
CA PRO A 40 7.57 4.60 -39.79
C PRO A 40 7.72 3.45 -38.79
N SER A 41 8.55 3.68 -37.77
CA SER A 41 8.69 2.80 -36.61
C SER A 41 7.35 2.68 -35.88
N PRO A 42 6.87 1.48 -35.51
CA PRO A 42 5.62 1.33 -34.79
C PRO A 42 5.72 1.98 -33.40
N SER A 43 4.85 2.94 -33.12
CA SER A 43 4.68 3.53 -31.79
C SER A 43 4.38 2.45 -30.75
N PRO A 44 4.87 2.57 -29.50
CA PRO A 44 4.56 1.60 -28.46
C PRO A 44 3.06 1.59 -28.21
N THR A 45 2.46 0.41 -28.42
CA THR A 45 1.05 0.12 -28.12
C THR A 45 0.76 0.52 -26.68
N GLY A 46 -0.24 1.38 -26.50
CA GLY A 46 -0.63 1.93 -25.21
C GLY A 46 -0.80 0.85 -24.15
N GLN A 47 -0.12 1.02 -23.02
CA GLN A 47 -0.29 0.20 -21.83
C GLN A 47 -1.77 0.25 -21.42
N PRO A 48 -2.43 -0.88 -21.10
CA PRO A 48 -3.79 -0.89 -20.60
C PRO A 48 -3.93 0.07 -19.43
N SER A 49 -4.83 1.04 -19.56
CA SER A 49 -5.17 1.96 -18.47
C SER A 49 -5.70 1.12 -17.32
N ALA A 50 -4.99 1.12 -16.18
CA ALA A 50 -5.44 0.40 -15.01
C ALA A 50 -6.82 0.93 -14.61
N SER A 51 -7.83 0.05 -14.55
CA SER A 51 -9.14 0.42 -14.03
C SER A 51 -8.97 1.10 -12.67
N PRO A 52 -9.68 2.22 -12.42
CA PRO A 52 -9.55 2.93 -11.16
C PRO A 52 -9.82 1.96 -10.02
N SER A 53 -8.93 1.93 -9.03
CA SER A 53 -9.18 1.16 -7.82
C SER A 53 -10.45 1.69 -7.15
N PRO A 54 -11.34 0.83 -6.62
CA PRO A 54 -12.55 1.27 -5.94
C PRO A 54 -12.19 2.25 -4.82
N THR A 55 -12.72 3.47 -4.89
CA THR A 55 -12.50 4.53 -3.91
C THR A 55 -13.52 4.43 -2.79
N LEU A 56 -13.12 4.81 -1.57
CA LEU A 56 -14.07 5.04 -0.48
C LEU A 56 -14.61 6.46 -0.56
N LYS A 57 -15.90 6.62 -0.27
CA LYS A 57 -16.50 7.94 -0.06
C LYS A 57 -15.95 8.56 1.22
N ASP A 58 -16.04 9.88 1.33
CA ASP A 58 -15.75 10.56 2.59
C ASP A 58 -16.68 10.04 3.69
N GLY A 59 -16.14 9.90 4.91
CA GLY A 59 -16.85 9.33 6.04
C GLY A 59 -16.02 8.38 6.88
N ARG A 60 -16.69 7.65 7.78
CA ARG A 60 -16.09 6.68 8.70
C ARG A 60 -16.47 5.27 8.28
N HIS A 61 -15.47 4.41 8.09
CA HIS A 61 -15.63 3.07 7.50
C HIS A 61 -14.97 2.03 8.39
N PHE A 62 -15.69 0.98 8.75
CA PHE A 62 -15.12 -0.17 9.45
C PHE A 62 -14.49 -1.16 8.45
N GLY A 63 -13.49 -1.90 8.89
CA GLY A 63 -12.92 -2.98 8.10
C GLY A 63 -11.57 -3.45 8.62
N TYR A 64 -10.84 -4.12 7.74
CA TYR A 64 -9.55 -4.73 8.05
C TYR A 64 -8.47 -4.13 7.19
N ILE A 65 -7.36 -3.74 7.80
CA ILE A 65 -6.18 -3.29 7.07
C ILE A 65 -5.32 -4.52 6.79
N GLN A 66 -5.05 -4.78 5.51
CA GLN A 66 -4.21 -5.89 5.07
C GLN A 66 -2.73 -5.51 5.03
N SER A 67 -2.44 -4.26 4.69
CA SER A 67 -1.11 -3.69 4.79
C SER A 67 -1.15 -2.17 4.84
N ALA A 68 -0.12 -1.59 5.46
CA ALA A 68 0.12 -0.16 5.46
C ALA A 68 1.53 0.11 4.94
N ARG A 69 1.66 1.04 3.99
CA ARG A 69 2.94 1.56 3.51
C ARG A 69 2.93 3.06 3.76
N LEU A 70 3.51 3.47 4.87
CA LEU A 70 3.55 4.83 5.37
C LEU A 70 4.95 5.44 5.25
N MET A 71 6.00 4.62 5.24
CA MET A 71 7.39 5.09 5.25
C MET A 71 7.99 5.35 3.86
N SER A 72 7.21 5.10 2.79
CA SER A 72 7.65 5.32 1.41
C SER A 72 6.51 5.86 0.55
N GLN A 73 6.87 6.59 -0.51
CA GLN A 73 5.90 7.18 -1.43
C GLN A 73 5.55 6.24 -2.59
N PRO A 74 4.28 6.24 -3.06
CA PRO A 74 3.13 6.88 -2.41
C PRO A 74 2.75 6.13 -1.13
N GLN A 75 2.37 6.90 -0.10
CA GLN A 75 1.80 6.37 1.15
C GLN A 75 0.42 5.77 0.90
N VAL A 76 0.22 4.51 1.28
CA VAL A 76 -0.96 3.72 0.90
C VAL A 76 -1.36 2.77 2.02
N ILE A 77 -2.67 2.64 2.24
CA ILE A 77 -3.29 1.59 3.05
C ILE A 77 -4.08 0.65 2.12
N ARG A 78 -3.89 -0.67 2.26
CA ARG A 78 -4.75 -1.67 1.62
C ARG A 78 -5.85 -2.09 2.59
N PHE A 79 -7.08 -1.75 2.25
CA PHE A 79 -8.22 -1.86 3.16
C PHE A 79 -9.30 -2.77 2.60
N ASP A 80 -9.71 -3.73 3.40
CA ASP A 80 -10.89 -4.54 3.16
C ASP A 80 -12.09 -3.94 3.90
N LEU A 81 -13.10 -3.49 3.17
CA LEU A 81 -14.27 -2.83 3.74
C LEU A 81 -15.22 -3.88 4.30
N ALA A 82 -15.58 -3.73 5.57
CA ALA A 82 -16.61 -4.54 6.22
C ALA A 82 -17.60 -3.62 6.95
N TYR A 83 -18.63 -4.20 7.53
CA TYR A 83 -19.61 -3.48 8.33
C TYR A 83 -19.67 -4.11 9.72
N LEU A 84 -19.37 -3.31 10.74
CA LEU A 84 -19.65 -3.67 12.13
C LEU A 84 -21.06 -3.20 12.45
N LEU A 85 -21.98 -4.16 12.61
CA LEU A 85 -23.36 -3.93 13.00
C LEU A 85 -23.50 -4.19 14.50
N THR A 86 -24.43 -3.52 15.15
CA THR A 86 -24.73 -3.68 16.59
C THR A 86 -26.23 -3.71 16.84
N GLY A 87 -26.67 -4.26 17.98
CA GLY A 87 -28.08 -4.26 18.38
C GLY A 87 -28.99 -4.98 17.38
N ASP A 88 -30.15 -4.40 17.10
CA ASP A 88 -31.16 -5.00 16.20
C ASP A 88 -30.64 -5.24 14.79
N GLU A 89 -29.79 -4.35 14.26
CA GLU A 89 -29.19 -4.54 12.93
C GLU A 89 -28.27 -5.76 12.89
N ALA A 90 -27.52 -6.00 13.97
CA ALA A 90 -26.66 -7.17 14.09
C ALA A 90 -27.48 -8.46 14.17
N ASN A 91 -28.54 -8.47 14.99
CA ASN A 91 -29.45 -9.60 15.13
C ASN A 91 -30.17 -9.91 13.81
N GLN A 92 -30.66 -8.89 13.11
CA GLN A 92 -31.31 -9.10 11.80
C GLN A 92 -30.31 -9.67 10.78
N ALA A 93 -29.11 -9.10 10.69
CA ALA A 93 -28.11 -9.57 9.74
C ALA A 93 -27.62 -10.99 10.02
N ALA A 94 -27.58 -11.38 11.29
CA ALA A 94 -27.29 -12.74 11.74
C ALA A 94 -28.44 -13.70 11.40
N ALA A 95 -29.68 -13.34 11.72
CA ALA A 95 -30.88 -14.12 11.40
C ALA A 95 -31.03 -14.37 9.90
N ASP A 96 -30.82 -13.34 9.06
CA ASP A 96 -30.86 -13.44 7.60
C ASP A 96 -29.82 -14.43 7.04
N ARG A 97 -28.76 -14.70 7.81
CA ARG A 97 -27.68 -15.63 7.47
C ARG A 97 -27.81 -16.98 8.19
N GLY A 98 -28.89 -17.21 8.94
CA GLY A 98 -29.11 -18.43 9.71
C GLY A 98 -28.14 -18.62 10.87
N VAL A 99 -27.57 -17.52 11.38
CA VAL A 99 -26.69 -17.51 12.56
C VAL A 99 -27.54 -17.29 13.82
N GLU A 100 -27.06 -17.79 14.97
CA GLU A 100 -27.71 -17.63 16.27
C GLU A 100 -28.01 -16.16 16.60
N THR A 101 -29.18 -15.94 17.21
CA THR A 101 -29.63 -14.66 17.75
C THR A 101 -30.18 -14.83 19.17
N PRO A 102 -29.95 -13.91 20.11
CA PRO A 102 -29.19 -12.67 19.93
C PRO A 102 -27.70 -12.93 19.70
N VAL A 103 -27.04 -12.08 18.93
CA VAL A 103 -25.60 -12.25 18.64
C VAL A 103 -24.77 -12.06 19.92
N PRO A 104 -23.74 -12.89 20.15
CA PRO A 104 -22.83 -12.69 21.27
C PRO A 104 -22.18 -11.30 21.23
N ASN A 105 -21.99 -10.70 22.40
CA ASN A 105 -21.35 -9.38 22.58
C ASN A 105 -22.02 -8.23 21.78
N ASP A 106 -23.27 -8.42 21.33
CA ASP A 106 -24.11 -7.42 20.66
C ASP A 106 -23.52 -6.82 19.36
N TYR A 107 -22.65 -7.57 18.66
CA TYR A 107 -22.15 -7.16 17.36
C TYR A 107 -22.13 -8.28 16.34
N PHE A 108 -22.22 -7.90 15.07
CA PHE A 108 -22.08 -8.81 13.94
C PHE A 108 -21.33 -8.13 12.81
N ILE A 109 -20.32 -8.81 12.27
CA ILE A 109 -19.49 -8.27 11.18
C ILE A 109 -19.91 -8.88 9.85
N VAL A 110 -20.26 -8.02 8.90
CA VAL A 110 -20.60 -8.41 7.54
C VAL A 110 -19.49 -7.99 6.58
N ASN A 111 -18.95 -8.95 5.83
CA ASN A 111 -18.02 -8.71 4.73
C ASN A 111 -18.42 -9.54 3.50
N ASP A 112 -19.46 -9.10 2.80
CA ASP A 112 -19.94 -9.77 1.59
C ASP A 112 -19.06 -9.47 0.36
N ASN A 113 -18.09 -8.55 0.47
CA ASN A 113 -17.23 -8.13 -0.65
C ASN A 113 -15.79 -7.83 -0.21
N PRO A 114 -14.91 -8.85 -0.19
CA PRO A 114 -13.54 -8.76 0.34
C PRO A 114 -12.56 -8.04 -0.60
N LYS A 115 -13.04 -7.23 -1.55
CA LYS A 115 -12.19 -6.52 -2.52
C LYS A 115 -11.30 -5.51 -1.79
N LEU A 116 -9.99 -5.61 -1.98
CA LEU A 116 -9.07 -4.64 -1.37
C LEU A 116 -9.11 -3.28 -2.06
N ARG A 117 -9.44 -2.24 -1.30
CA ARG A 117 -9.26 -0.84 -1.71
C ARG A 117 -7.83 -0.42 -1.46
N ARG A 118 -7.29 0.38 -2.39
CA ARG A 118 -5.97 1.00 -2.26
C ARG A 118 -6.19 2.48 -1.96
N LEU A 119 -5.98 2.86 -0.70
CA LEU A 119 -6.33 4.18 -0.20
C LEU A 119 -5.07 5.03 -0.02
N SER A 120 -5.10 6.26 -0.56
CA SER A 120 -4.09 7.26 -0.28
C SER A 120 -4.17 7.71 1.18
N VAL A 121 -3.03 8.12 1.73
CA VAL A 121 -2.91 8.59 3.12
C VAL A 121 -2.65 10.09 3.12
N ALA A 122 -3.34 10.83 3.99
CA ALA A 122 -3.10 12.25 4.18
C ALA A 122 -1.81 12.47 5.00
N PRO A 123 -1.06 13.57 4.75
CA PRO A 123 0.22 13.83 5.43
C PRO A 123 0.09 13.99 6.94
N ASP A 124 -1.10 14.35 7.45
CA ASP A 124 -1.42 14.55 8.86
C ASP A 124 -2.13 13.34 9.49
N LEU A 125 -2.01 12.16 8.90
CA LEU A 125 -2.62 10.92 9.39
C LEU A 125 -2.46 10.75 10.91
N ARG A 126 -3.59 10.50 11.58
CA ARG A 126 -3.62 10.14 13.00
C ARG A 126 -3.95 8.67 13.18
N ILE A 127 -3.08 7.94 13.85
CA ILE A 127 -3.28 6.52 14.19
C ILE A 127 -3.48 6.42 15.69
N LEU A 128 -4.66 5.94 16.12
CA LEU A 128 -5.00 5.70 17.52
C LEU A 128 -5.23 4.20 17.70
N LEU A 129 -4.37 3.56 18.49
CA LEU A 129 -4.47 2.14 18.79
C LEU A 129 -4.86 1.95 20.25
N LEU A 130 -5.48 0.81 20.56
CA LEU A 130 -5.81 0.45 21.93
C LEU A 130 -4.54 0.20 22.72
N ASP A 131 -4.48 0.71 23.94
CA ASP A 131 -3.44 0.32 24.88
C ASP A 131 -3.82 -0.99 25.55
N TRP A 132 -3.44 -2.09 24.91
CA TRP A 132 -3.66 -3.45 25.41
C TRP A 132 -2.88 -3.76 26.69
N THR A 133 -1.90 -2.93 27.08
CA THR A 133 -1.16 -3.10 28.34
C THR A 133 -1.96 -2.61 29.54
N ASN A 134 -2.73 -1.52 29.36
CA ASN A 134 -3.59 -0.94 30.40
C ASN A 134 -5.07 -1.22 30.15
N CYS A 135 -5.37 -2.17 29.26
CA CYS A 135 -6.66 -2.59 28.75
C CYS A 135 -7.69 -1.47 28.47
N CYS A 136 -7.90 -1.31 27.17
CA CYS A 136 -9.21 -1.31 26.49
C CYS A 136 -10.04 -0.02 26.53
N ASP A 137 -9.92 0.80 27.56
CA ASP A 137 -10.59 2.12 27.61
C ASP A 137 -9.68 3.28 27.18
N THR A 138 -8.41 2.98 26.93
CA THR A 138 -7.40 3.97 26.56
C THR A 138 -6.84 3.69 25.18
N THR A 139 -6.62 4.78 24.43
CA THR A 139 -5.89 4.74 23.17
C THR A 139 -4.65 5.60 23.28
N PHE A 140 -3.62 5.24 22.52
CA PHE A 140 -2.42 6.05 22.38
C PHE A 140 -2.19 6.41 20.92
N ARG A 141 -1.45 7.49 20.69
CA ARG A 141 -1.01 7.84 19.34
C ARG A 141 0.11 6.90 18.93
N ALA A 142 -0.15 6.07 17.93
CA ALA A 142 0.80 5.08 17.47
C ALA A 142 1.91 5.71 16.63
N ASP A 143 3.09 5.08 16.70
CA ASP A 143 4.19 5.37 15.79
C ASP A 143 3.87 4.80 14.39
N PRO A 144 3.91 5.61 13.32
CA PRO A 144 3.56 5.15 11.98
C PRO A 144 4.47 4.05 11.42
N GLN A 145 5.74 4.01 11.80
CA GLN A 145 6.67 2.97 11.36
C GLN A 145 6.32 1.64 12.03
N LEU A 146 6.17 1.63 13.36
CA LEU A 146 5.78 0.43 14.10
C LEU A 146 4.40 -0.08 13.66
N PHE A 147 3.47 0.82 13.35
CA PHE A 147 2.17 0.45 12.80
C PHE A 147 2.31 -0.25 11.44
N GLN A 148 3.12 0.29 10.53
CA GLN A 148 3.40 -0.35 9.25
C GLN A 148 4.03 -1.75 9.44
N GLU A 149 5.05 -1.86 10.28
CA GLU A 149 5.76 -3.13 10.53
C GLU A 149 4.85 -4.20 11.17
N SER A 150 3.81 -3.80 11.91
CA SER A 150 2.88 -4.72 12.54
C SER A 150 2.10 -5.61 11.58
N PHE A 151 1.96 -5.22 10.30
CA PHE A 151 1.23 -6.00 9.30
C PHE A 151 2.00 -7.22 8.78
N ASP A 152 3.31 -7.29 9.01
CA ASP A 152 4.15 -8.42 8.56
C ASP A 152 4.09 -9.63 9.51
N GLN A 153 3.44 -9.46 10.67
CA GLN A 153 3.32 -10.50 11.69
C GLN A 153 2.50 -11.70 11.17
N LYS A 154 2.96 -12.91 11.47
CA LYS A 154 2.32 -14.16 11.05
C LYS A 154 1.33 -14.73 12.08
N THR A 155 1.57 -14.42 13.35
CA THR A 155 0.78 -14.88 14.49
C THR A 155 0.34 -13.67 15.31
N TYR A 156 -0.70 -13.84 16.13
CA TYR A 156 -1.19 -12.78 17.00
C TYR A 156 -0.07 -12.24 17.90
N PRO A 157 0.23 -10.93 17.88
CA PRO A 157 1.37 -10.39 18.59
C PRO A 157 1.05 -10.09 20.07
N PRO A 158 2.07 -10.16 20.94
CA PRO A 158 2.01 -9.48 22.23
C PRO A 158 2.05 -7.95 22.04
N GLY A 159 1.58 -7.19 23.04
CA GLY A 159 1.65 -5.73 23.03
C GLY A 159 0.59 -5.04 22.17
N ASN A 160 0.81 -3.76 21.85
CA ASN A 160 -0.26 -2.88 21.37
C ASN A 160 -0.46 -2.85 19.83
N TYR A 161 0.51 -3.36 19.07
CA TYR A 161 0.49 -3.28 17.59
C TYR A 161 -0.02 -4.58 16.97
N LYS A 162 -1.34 -4.69 16.85
CA LYS A 162 -2.04 -5.92 16.40
C LYS A 162 -2.06 -6.17 14.89
N GLY A 163 -1.70 -5.17 14.07
CA GLY A 163 -1.66 -5.30 12.61
C GLY A 163 -2.93 -5.93 12.02
N LYS A 164 -2.77 -6.94 11.17
CA LYS A 164 -3.89 -7.60 10.47
C LYS A 164 -4.90 -8.33 11.38
N PHE A 165 -4.61 -8.46 12.68
CA PHE A 165 -5.45 -9.19 13.63
C PHE A 165 -6.55 -8.33 14.27
N SER A 166 -6.57 -7.02 14.03
CA SER A 166 -7.59 -6.10 14.57
C SER A 166 -8.52 -5.56 13.49
N GLY A 167 -9.72 -5.16 13.92
CA GLY A 167 -10.61 -4.31 13.13
C GLY A 167 -10.25 -2.84 13.29
N TYR A 168 -10.46 -2.04 12.25
CA TYR A 168 -10.13 -0.62 12.22
C TYR A 168 -11.26 0.22 11.67
N TRP A 169 -11.40 1.42 12.21
CA TRP A 169 -12.17 2.51 11.63
C TRP A 169 -11.24 3.45 10.87
N LEU A 170 -11.53 3.65 9.59
CA LEU A 170 -10.88 4.65 8.76
C LEU A 170 -11.78 5.87 8.61
N THR A 171 -11.25 7.06 8.89
CA THR A 171 -11.86 8.32 8.46
C THR A 171 -11.24 8.76 7.14
N VAL A 172 -12.06 8.88 6.10
CA VAL A 172 -11.69 9.34 4.77
C VAL A 172 -12.22 10.75 4.55
N LYS A 173 -11.37 11.65 4.05
CA LYS A 173 -11.74 13.02 3.64
C LYS A 173 -10.99 13.39 2.36
N GLY A 174 -11.70 13.95 1.38
CA GLY A 174 -11.11 14.30 0.09
C GLY A 174 -10.42 13.11 -0.60
N GLY A 175 -10.93 11.89 -0.39
CA GLY A 175 -10.36 10.66 -0.96
C GLY A 175 -9.06 10.15 -0.30
N ALA A 176 -8.62 10.74 0.82
CA ALA A 176 -7.46 10.28 1.59
C ALA A 176 -7.85 9.87 3.02
N VAL A 177 -7.15 8.88 3.56
CA VAL A 177 -7.30 8.47 4.96
C VAL A 177 -6.63 9.50 5.86
N THR A 178 -7.40 10.12 6.74
CA THR A 178 -6.91 11.12 7.72
C THR A 178 -6.82 10.55 9.14
N LYS A 179 -7.55 9.47 9.44
CA LYS A 179 -7.54 8.84 10.77
C LYS A 179 -7.71 7.32 10.66
N VAL A 180 -6.98 6.61 11.52
CA VAL A 180 -7.13 5.17 11.79
C VAL A 180 -7.39 5.02 13.29
N GLU A 181 -8.42 4.26 13.64
CA GLU A 181 -8.73 3.91 15.03
C GLU A 181 -8.93 2.41 15.15
N GLU A 182 -8.30 1.76 16.11
CA GLU A 182 -8.53 0.34 16.39
C GLU A 182 -9.90 0.14 17.06
N GLN A 183 -10.64 -0.89 16.65
CA GLN A 183 -11.89 -1.30 17.27
C GLN A 183 -11.60 -2.34 18.37
N TYR A 184 -12.10 -2.07 19.57
CA TYR A 184 -12.10 -3.04 20.66
C TYR A 184 -13.20 -4.09 20.45
N PHE A 185 -12.85 -5.36 20.61
CA PHE A 185 -13.82 -6.45 20.68
C PHE A 185 -13.70 -7.10 22.07
N PRO A 186 -14.76 -7.09 22.89
CA PRO A 186 -14.76 -7.74 24.21
C PRO A 186 -14.79 -9.26 24.12
#